data_AF-A0A2E8YBN7-F1
#
_entry.id   AF-A0A2E8YBN7-F1
#
_cell.length_a   1.000
_cell.length_b   1.000
_cell.length_c   1.000
_cell.angle_alpha   90.00
_cell.angle_beta   90.00
_cell.angle_gamma   90.00
#
_symmetry.space_group_name_H-M   'P 1'
#
loop_
_entity.id
_entity.type
_entity.pdbx_description
1 polymer ?
#
loop_
_entity_poly.entity_id
_entity_poly.type
_entity_poly.pdbx_seq_one_letter_code
_entity_poly.pdbx_strand_id
1 'polypeptide(L)'
;MTTFRSLAISAVSAGMLFSGMVTAQTARDYISIVGSSTVYPFATVVAERFGKTTAFKTPKIEATGSGGGLKLFCDGVGVEHPDITNASRRIKASEVESCASNGVNQIVEVKVGYDGIVMANSR
;
A
#
# COMPACT_ATOMS: atom_id res chain seq x y z
N MET A 1 -7.37 -41.11 -52.53
CA MET A 1 -6.47 -42.10 -51.91
C MET A 1 -5.11 -41.95 -52.58
N THR A 2 -4.02 -42.08 -51.81
CA THR A 2 -2.58 -41.96 -52.14
C THR A 2 -1.94 -40.56 -52.10
N THR A 3 -1.56 -40.25 -50.85
CA THR A 3 -0.43 -39.50 -50.27
C THR A 3 0.87 -39.27 -51.06
N PHE A 4 1.45 -38.09 -50.74
CA PHE A 4 2.86 -37.73 -50.48
C PHE A 4 3.92 -37.75 -51.60
N ARG A 5 4.49 -36.56 -51.90
CA ARG A 5 5.92 -36.24 -51.64
C ARG A 5 6.32 -34.79 -51.98
N SER A 6 6.83 -34.10 -50.95
CA SER A 6 7.95 -33.14 -50.93
C SER A 6 8.05 -32.00 -51.96
N LEU A 7 8.03 -30.75 -51.46
CA LEU A 7 8.99 -29.71 -51.87
C LEU A 7 9.23 -28.71 -50.72
N ALA A 8 10.51 -28.45 -50.47
CA ALA A 8 11.03 -27.54 -49.46
C ALA A 8 10.88 -26.06 -49.87
N ILE A 9 11.28 -25.18 -48.94
CA ILE A 9 11.88 -23.83 -49.13
C ILE A 9 11.05 -22.67 -48.54
N SER A 10 11.60 -22.18 -47.41
CA SER A 10 11.75 -20.78 -46.98
C SER A 10 10.51 -19.89 -46.78
N ALA A 11 10.25 -19.58 -45.50
CA ALA A 11 10.04 -18.20 -45.05
C ALA A 11 10.34 -18.09 -43.54
N VAL A 12 11.62 -17.93 -43.22
CA VAL A 12 12.07 -17.35 -41.94
C VAL A 12 11.87 -15.84 -42.06
N SER A 13 11.08 -15.25 -41.15
CA SER A 13 10.91 -13.80 -40.81
C SER A 13 9.41 -13.47 -40.71
N ALA A 14 8.84 -12.93 -39.64
CA ALA A 14 9.38 -12.29 -38.46
C ALA A 14 8.43 -12.58 -37.27
N GLY A 15 8.84 -13.47 -36.38
CA GLY A 15 8.30 -13.49 -35.02
C GLY A 15 8.90 -12.30 -34.28
N MET A 16 8.24 -11.15 -34.35
CA MET A 16 8.62 -9.99 -33.54
C MET A 16 8.54 -10.40 -32.07
N LEU A 17 9.70 -10.44 -31.46
CA LEU A 17 9.95 -10.68 -30.06
C LEU A 17 9.19 -9.64 -29.23
N PHE A 18 8.00 -10.01 -28.76
CA PHE A 18 7.46 -9.43 -27.54
C PHE A 18 8.26 -10.01 -26.36
N SER A 19 9.52 -9.57 -26.22
CA SER A 19 10.23 -9.66 -24.95
C SER A 19 9.50 -8.71 -24.00
N GLY A 20 8.52 -9.25 -23.29
CA GLY A 20 7.88 -8.57 -22.18
C GLY A 20 8.97 -8.05 -21.25
N MET A 21 9.13 -6.74 -21.20
CA MET A 21 9.90 -6.08 -20.15
C MET A 21 9.20 -6.41 -18.83
N VAL A 22 9.66 -7.48 -18.17
CA VAL A 22 9.35 -7.74 -16.77
C VAL A 22 10.11 -6.68 -15.99
N THR A 23 9.48 -5.53 -15.77
CA THR A 23 9.92 -4.60 -14.74
C THR A 23 9.77 -5.35 -13.42
N ALA A 24 10.88 -5.85 -12.89
CA ALA A 24 10.92 -6.35 -11.52
C ALA A 24 10.56 -5.16 -10.61
N GLN A 25 9.30 -5.09 -10.19
CA GLN A 25 8.85 -4.07 -9.25
C GLN A 25 9.59 -4.34 -7.94
N THR A 26 10.53 -3.46 -7.61
CA THR A 26 11.28 -3.56 -6.37
C THR A 26 10.29 -3.39 -5.22
N ALA A 27 10.00 -4.48 -4.52
CA ALA A 27 9.14 -4.41 -3.35
C ALA A 27 9.89 -3.63 -2.25
N ARG A 28 9.21 -2.64 -1.64
CA ARG A 28 9.76 -2.01 -0.43
C ARG A 28 9.98 -3.09 0.62
N ASP A 29 11.09 -3.00 1.33
CA ASP A 29 11.46 -3.95 2.39
C ASP A 29 11.14 -3.42 3.80
N TYR A 30 10.21 -2.46 3.88
CA TYR A 30 9.70 -1.88 5.10
C TYR A 30 8.21 -1.57 4.97
N ILE A 31 7.52 -1.48 6.10
CA ILE A 31 6.12 -1.09 6.19
C ILE A 31 6.01 0.43 6.16
N SER A 32 5.17 0.97 5.27
CA SER A 32 4.84 2.40 5.19
C SER A 32 3.52 2.69 5.90
N ILE A 33 3.54 3.67 6.81
CA ILE A 33 2.39 4.05 7.62
C ILE A 33 2.17 5.56 7.51
N VAL A 34 0.93 5.97 7.25
CA VAL A 34 0.52 7.40 7.23
C VAL A 34 -0.65 7.64 8.18
N GLY A 35 -0.94 8.89 8.55
CA GLY A 35 -2.20 9.21 9.20
C GLY A 35 -2.16 10.28 10.28
N SER A 36 -3.02 10.12 11.27
CA SER A 36 -3.26 11.07 12.37
C SER A 36 -1.99 11.59 13.02
N SER A 37 -1.89 12.92 13.11
CA SER A 37 -0.85 13.61 13.88
C SER A 37 -0.96 13.37 15.39
N THR A 38 -2.15 13.04 15.91
CA THR A 38 -2.32 12.71 17.34
C THR A 38 -1.85 11.28 17.66
N VAL A 39 -1.90 10.37 16.69
CA VAL A 39 -1.47 8.97 16.85
C VAL A 39 0.02 8.82 16.50
N TYR A 40 0.56 9.71 15.65
CA TYR A 40 1.95 9.72 15.21
C TYR A 40 2.98 9.44 16.32
N PRO A 41 3.04 10.19 17.45
CA PRO A 41 4.07 9.96 18.46
C PRO A 41 4.00 8.56 19.09
N PHE A 42 2.80 8.00 19.26
CA PHE A 42 2.62 6.64 19.78
C PHE A 42 3.06 5.58 18.77
N ALA A 43 2.64 5.73 17.51
CA ALA A 43 3.00 4.82 16.43
C ALA A 43 4.53 4.78 16.22
N THR A 44 5.20 5.94 16.29
CA THR A 44 6.66 6.04 16.14
C THR A 44 7.39 5.21 17.19
N VAL A 45 6.99 5.31 18.45
CA VAL A 45 7.59 4.50 19.53
C VAL A 45 7.38 3.01 19.29
N VAL A 46 6.20 2.61 18.81
CA VAL A 46 5.92 1.20 18.48
C VAL A 46 6.80 0.72 17.32
N ALA A 47 6.93 1.48 16.24
CA ALA A 47 7.77 1.13 15.10
C ALA A 47 9.25 1.03 15.48
N GLU A 48 9.76 1.96 16.27
CA GLU A 48 11.14 1.91 16.76
C GLU A 48 11.39 0.67 17.61
N ARG A 49 10.46 0.34 18.51
CA ARG A 49 10.57 -0.88 19.32
C ARG A 49 10.54 -2.12 18.44
N PHE A 50 9.63 -2.19 17.49
CA PHE A 50 9.53 -3.30 16.54
C PHE A 50 10.83 -3.51 15.76
N GLY A 51 11.44 -2.44 15.22
CA GLY A 51 12.72 -2.54 14.52
C GLY A 51 13.90 -2.89 15.42
N LYS A 52 13.85 -2.56 16.72
CA LYS A 52 14.88 -2.92 17.70
C LYS A 52 14.77 -4.35 18.22
N THR A 53 13.56 -4.91 18.29
CA THR A 53 13.30 -6.21 18.93
C THR A 53 13.05 -7.34 17.94
N THR A 54 12.97 -7.06 16.65
CA THR A 54 12.72 -8.06 15.61
C THR A 54 13.81 -8.03 14.53
N ALA A 55 13.80 -9.00 13.62
CA ALA A 55 14.68 -9.02 12.46
C ALA A 55 14.19 -8.13 11.29
N PHE A 56 13.01 -7.52 11.43
CA PHE A 56 12.40 -6.70 10.38
C PHE A 56 12.87 -5.25 10.47
N LYS A 57 12.86 -4.56 9.32
CA LYS A 57 13.17 -3.12 9.28
C LYS A 57 12.12 -2.31 10.04
N THR A 58 12.59 -1.22 10.65
CA THR A 58 11.73 -0.22 11.29
C THR A 58 10.72 0.34 10.27
N PRO A 59 9.41 0.27 10.56
CA PRO A 59 8.38 0.91 9.74
C PRO A 59 8.62 2.42 9.59
N LYS A 60 8.36 2.94 8.38
CA LYS A 60 8.36 4.38 8.12
C LYS A 60 6.99 4.95 8.46
N ILE A 61 6.94 5.98 9.31
CA ILE A 61 5.69 6.63 9.72
C ILE A 61 5.71 8.10 9.34
N GLU A 62 4.63 8.59 8.74
CA GLU A 62 4.47 9.99 8.33
C GLU A 62 3.16 10.58 8.87
N ALA A 63 3.23 11.77 9.48
CA ALA A 63 2.08 12.49 9.98
C ALA A 63 1.41 13.29 8.84
N THR A 64 0.19 12.90 8.46
CA THR A 64 -0.58 13.50 7.35
C THR A 64 -2.01 13.90 7.76
N GLY A 65 -2.38 13.63 9.01
CA GLY A 65 -3.75 13.76 9.52
C GLY A 65 -4.64 12.58 9.11
N SER A 66 -5.67 12.25 9.89
CA SER A 66 -6.52 11.07 9.66
C SER A 66 -7.15 11.07 8.24
N GLY A 67 -7.65 12.22 7.78
CA GLY A 67 -8.24 12.32 6.44
C GLY A 67 -7.21 12.27 5.31
N GLY A 68 -6.05 12.93 5.50
CA GLY A 68 -4.96 12.91 4.51
C GLY A 68 -4.34 11.53 4.38
N GLY A 69 -4.13 10.84 5.50
CA GLY A 69 -3.63 9.46 5.53
C GLY A 69 -4.60 8.48 4.88
N LEU A 70 -5.90 8.57 5.17
CA LEU A 70 -6.92 7.75 4.52
C LEU A 70 -6.98 8.00 3.02
N LYS A 71 -6.83 9.25 2.57
CA LYS A 71 -6.76 9.56 1.14
C LYS A 71 -5.57 8.84 0.48
N LEU A 72 -4.36 9.03 1.02
CA LEU A 72 -3.14 8.39 0.48
C LEU A 72 -3.22 6.86 0.50
N PHE A 73 -3.75 6.27 1.57
CA PHE A 73 -3.97 4.84 1.70
C PHE A 73 -5.00 4.32 0.68
N CYS A 74 -6.06 5.09 0.44
CA CYS A 74 -7.13 4.71 -0.47
C CYS A 74 -6.85 5.08 -1.93
N ASP A 75 -5.69 5.65 -2.26
CA ASP A 75 -5.29 5.95 -3.64
C ASP A 75 -4.89 4.67 -4.43
N GLY A 76 -4.67 3.53 -3.77
CA GLY A 76 -4.44 2.25 -4.44
C GLY A 76 -3.74 1.20 -3.58
N VAL A 77 -3.38 0.07 -4.21
CA VAL A 77 -2.61 -1.02 -3.60
C VAL A 77 -1.29 -1.17 -4.34
N GLY A 78 -0.18 -1.26 -3.61
CA GLY A 78 1.13 -1.49 -4.19
C GLY A 78 2.25 -0.77 -3.43
N VAL A 79 3.46 -0.90 -3.96
CA VAL A 79 4.69 -0.37 -3.34
C VAL A 79 4.78 1.15 -3.32
N GLU A 80 3.88 1.84 -4.03
CA GLU A 80 3.78 3.30 -4.07
C GLU A 80 2.82 3.84 -3.00
N HIS A 81 1.90 3.00 -2.51
CA HIS A 81 0.83 3.39 -1.57
C HIS A 81 1.19 2.97 -0.13
N PRO A 82 0.67 3.65 0.91
CA PRO A 82 0.87 3.24 2.29
C PRO A 82 0.26 1.87 2.58
N ASP A 83 0.92 1.08 3.43
CA ASP A 83 0.45 -0.25 3.83
C ASP A 83 -0.58 -0.16 4.97
N ILE A 84 -0.44 0.85 5.83
CA ILE A 84 -1.32 1.09 6.99
C ILE A 84 -1.66 2.58 7.05
N THR A 85 -2.91 2.90 7.39
CA THR A 85 -3.27 4.24 7.85
C THR A 85 -3.77 4.22 9.28
N ASN A 86 -3.17 5.05 10.13
CA ASN A 86 -3.66 5.27 11.49
C ASN A 86 -4.64 6.46 11.51
N ALA A 87 -5.61 6.40 12.42
CA ALA A 87 -6.63 7.44 12.53
C ALA A 87 -7.03 7.64 14.00
N SER A 88 -7.28 8.89 14.37
CA SER A 88 -7.86 9.27 15.68
C SER A 88 -9.39 9.23 15.71
N ARG A 89 -9.99 8.71 14.64
CA ARG A 89 -11.44 8.55 14.49
C ARG A 89 -11.73 7.32 13.62
N ARG A 90 -12.98 6.86 13.65
CA ARG A 90 -13.47 5.83 12.74
C ARG A 90 -13.39 6.31 11.28
N ILE A 91 -13.15 5.36 10.38
CA ILE A 91 -13.26 5.55 8.93
C ILE A 91 -14.71 5.88 8.54
N LYS A 92 -14.91 6.80 7.60
CA LYS A 92 -16.25 7.17 7.10
C LYS A 92 -16.69 6.23 5.99
N ALA A 93 -18.00 6.08 5.82
CA ALA A 93 -18.57 5.32 4.70
C ALA A 93 -18.07 5.86 3.34
N SER A 94 -18.04 7.18 3.17
CA SER A 94 -17.51 7.82 1.96
C SER A 94 -16.03 7.54 1.71
N GLU A 95 -15.24 7.33 2.78
CA GLU A 95 -13.83 6.97 2.65
C GLU A 95 -13.74 5.52 2.18
N VAL A 96 -14.48 4.59 2.78
CA VAL A 96 -14.55 3.17 2.34
C VAL A 96 -14.96 3.06 0.87
N GLU A 97 -15.98 3.80 0.44
CA GLU A 97 -16.42 3.85 -0.96
C GLU A 97 -15.30 4.34 -1.88
N SER A 98 -14.57 5.37 -1.48
CA SER A 98 -13.41 5.88 -2.23
C SER A 98 -12.32 4.82 -2.35
N CYS A 99 -12.00 4.12 -1.26
CA CYS A 99 -11.01 3.04 -1.28
C CYS A 99 -11.43 1.91 -2.24
N ALA A 100 -12.71 1.49 -2.20
CA ALA A 100 -13.23 0.48 -3.10
C ALA A 100 -13.16 0.90 -4.57
N SER A 101 -13.47 2.18 -4.87
CA SER A 101 -13.38 2.72 -6.23
C SER A 101 -11.95 2.70 -6.79
N ASN A 102 -10.95 2.71 -5.91
CA ASN A 102 -9.52 2.65 -6.25
C ASN A 102 -8.91 1.25 -6.06
N GLY A 103 -9.75 0.21 -5.92
CA GLY A 103 -9.30 -1.18 -5.82
C GLY A 103 -8.88 -1.65 -4.43
N VAL A 104 -8.94 -0.78 -3.42
CA VAL A 104 -8.66 -1.11 -2.01
C VAL A 104 -9.94 -1.69 -1.38
N ASN A 105 -10.25 -2.94 -1.73
CA ASN A 105 -11.50 -3.61 -1.36
C ASN A 105 -11.45 -4.37 -0.02
N GLN A 106 -10.24 -4.67 0.48
CA GLN A 106 -10.04 -5.50 1.66
C GLN A 106 -9.44 -4.67 2.81
N ILE A 107 -10.22 -3.72 3.31
CA ILE A 107 -9.82 -2.88 4.44
C ILE A 107 -10.10 -3.63 5.74
N VAL A 108 -9.10 -3.68 6.62
CA VAL A 108 -9.26 -4.21 7.97
C VAL A 108 -9.16 -3.06 8.98
N GLU A 109 -10.26 -2.78 9.69
CA GLU A 109 -10.27 -1.79 10.77
C GLU A 109 -9.87 -2.46 12.10
N VAL A 110 -8.80 -1.96 12.71
CA VAL A 110 -8.33 -2.43 14.02
C VAL A 110 -8.42 -1.29 15.04
N LYS A 111 -9.24 -1.46 16.08
CA LYS A 111 -9.32 -0.50 17.18
C LYS A 111 -8.19 -0.77 18.19
N VAL A 112 -7.28 0.18 18.32
CA VAL A 112 -6.13 0.08 19.25
C VAL A 112 -6.43 0.72 20.61
N GLY A 113 -7.29 1.74 20.67
CA GLY A 113 -7.60 2.44 21.91
C GLY A 113 -8.60 3.57 21.76
N TYR A 114 -8.70 4.39 22.80
CA TYR A 114 -9.53 5.58 22.87
C TYR A 114 -8.65 6.79 23.16
N ASP A 115 -8.85 7.87 22.41
CA ASP A 115 -8.15 9.14 22.56
C ASP A 115 -9.02 10.13 23.35
N GLY A 116 -8.39 11.02 24.13
CA GLY A 116 -9.05 12.00 24.98
C GLY A 116 -8.67 13.42 24.57
N ILE A 117 -9.67 14.26 24.27
CA ILE A 117 -9.45 15.68 24.00
C ILE A 117 -9.61 16.45 25.31
N VAL A 118 -8.55 17.16 25.72
CA VAL A 118 -8.55 18.01 26.90
C VAL A 118 -8.64 19.47 26.45
N MET A 119 -9.63 20.19 26.97
CA MET A 119 -9.72 21.64 26.78
C MET A 119 -8.98 22.33 27.93
N ALA A 120 -7.87 23.00 27.60
CA ALA A 120 -7.09 23.80 28.54
C ALA A 120 -7.20 25.28 28.16
N ASN A 121 -7.32 26.15 29.17
CA ASN A 121 -7.39 27.59 28.99
C ASN A 121 -6.37 28.26 29.93
N SER A 122 -5.57 29.19 29.41
CA SER A 122 -4.50 29.86 30.15
C SER A 122 -4.96 31.09 30.95
N ARG A 123 -6.26 31.43 30.89
CA ARG A 123 -6.78 32.81 30.92
C ARG A 123 -6.44 33.58 29.64
#